data_AF-E9EAE2-F1
#
_entry.id   AF-E9EAE2-F1
#
_cell.length_a   1.000
_cell.length_b   1.000
_cell.length_c   1.000
_cell.angle_alpha   90.00
_cell.angle_beta   90.00
_cell.angle_gamma   90.00
#
_symmetry.space_group_name_H-M   'P 1'
#
loop_
_entity.id
_entity.type
_entity.pdbx_description
1 polymer ?
#
loop_
_entity_poly.entity_id
_entity_poly.type
_entity_poly.pdbx_seq_one_letter_code
_entity_poly.pdbx_strand_id
1 'polypeptide(L)'
;MCWLINYLHLWDGNIGTDFKTGEVYIFDAISYYPHNEMEIAIWRSLPDSVVGSGVYLKTYLAQMGISEPAEQFEDRHMLYSACAALHAAACHDRSSAHEESEWYNSDGGISIRADIIRCYEKLLKKYQPHLRNDGWDETRRG
;
A
#
# COMPACT_ATOMS: atom_id res chain seq x y z
N MET A 1 9.75 7.20 19.93
CA MET A 1 9.91 5.77 19.66
C MET A 1 8.64 5.07 20.12
N CYS A 2 7.73 4.78 19.19
CA CYS A 2 6.54 3.98 19.49
C CYS A 2 6.79 2.59 18.88
N TRP A 3 6.89 1.58 19.73
CA TRP A 3 7.09 0.20 19.34
C TRP A 3 5.73 -0.36 18.92
N LEU A 4 5.44 -0.36 17.62
CA LEU A 4 4.24 -0.99 17.07
C LEU A 4 4.64 -2.21 16.24
N ILE A 5 3.94 -3.31 16.50
CA ILE A 5 3.85 -4.47 15.61
C ILE A 5 3.03 -3.99 14.41
N ASN A 6 3.58 -4.06 13.20
CA ASN A 6 2.92 -3.59 11.98
C ASN A 6 2.69 -4.76 11.01
N TYR A 7 1.59 -4.68 10.27
CA TYR A 7 1.05 -5.63 9.30
C TYR A 7 1.04 -5.03 7.89
N LEU A 8 1.83 -5.59 6.98
CA LEU A 8 1.69 -5.37 5.52
C LEU A 8 0.34 -5.84 4.92
N HIS A 9 -0.62 -6.19 5.78
CA HIS A 9 -1.89 -6.84 5.46
C HIS A 9 -3.06 -6.24 6.26
N LEU A 10 -2.98 -4.98 6.71
CA LEU A 10 -4.13 -4.31 7.32
C LEU A 10 -5.03 -3.70 6.25
N TRP A 11 -5.93 -4.51 5.73
CA TRP A 11 -6.98 -4.13 4.78
C TRP A 11 -8.33 -4.69 5.26
N ASP A 12 -9.43 -4.28 4.63
CA ASP A 12 -10.80 -4.64 5.06
C ASP A 12 -10.99 -6.15 5.31
N GLY A 13 -10.37 -7.01 4.48
CA GLY A 13 -10.47 -8.47 4.61
C GLY A 13 -9.84 -9.04 5.89
N ASN A 14 -8.98 -8.30 6.57
CA ASN A 14 -8.30 -8.69 7.81
C ASN A 14 -8.78 -7.90 9.04
N ILE A 15 -9.85 -7.13 8.89
CA ILE A 15 -10.48 -6.33 9.94
C ILE A 15 -11.91 -6.83 10.10
N GLY A 16 -12.29 -7.13 11.33
CA GLY A 16 -13.67 -7.45 11.65
C GLY A 16 -14.19 -6.58 12.79
N THR A 17 -15.51 -6.49 12.87
CA THR A 17 -16.21 -5.83 13.96
C THR A 17 -17.11 -6.85 14.63
N ASP A 18 -16.96 -7.03 15.94
CA ASP A 18 -17.81 -7.94 16.70
C ASP A 18 -19.24 -7.40 16.69
N PHE A 19 -20.19 -8.22 16.25
CA PHE A 19 -21.58 -7.81 16.09
C PHE A 19 -22.26 -7.45 17.43
N LYS A 20 -21.82 -8.05 18.54
CA LYS A 20 -22.43 -7.87 19.87
C LYS A 20 -21.83 -6.68 20.61
N THR A 21 -20.51 -6.50 20.54
CA THR A 21 -19.80 -5.46 21.30
C THR A 21 -19.50 -4.22 20.47
N GLY A 22 -19.46 -4.35 19.14
CA GLY A 22 -18.98 -3.29 18.24
C GLY A 22 -17.46 -3.10 18.28
N GLU A 23 -16.71 -3.98 18.96
CA GLU A 23 -15.25 -3.89 19.04
C GLU A 23 -14.61 -4.34 17.73
N VAL A 24 -13.54 -3.65 17.33
CA VAL A 24 -12.75 -3.98 16.15
C VAL A 24 -11.69 -5.01 16.52
N TYR A 25 -11.52 -6.04 15.70
CA TYR A 25 -10.45 -7.01 15.80
C TYR A 25 -9.69 -7.13 14.48
N ILE A 26 -8.40 -7.43 14.58
CA ILE A 26 -7.47 -7.59 13.47
C ILE A 26 -6.95 -9.03 13.49
N PHE A 27 -6.89 -9.68 12.33
CA PHE A 27 -6.40 -11.06 12.18
C PHE A 27 -5.42 -11.17 10.98
N ASP A 28 -4.83 -12.36 10.78
CA ASP A 28 -3.81 -12.64 9.76
C ASP A 28 -2.63 -11.65 9.75
N ALA A 29 -2.17 -11.42 10.97
CA ALA A 29 -1.04 -10.60 11.34
C ALA A 29 0.29 -11.10 10.74
N ILE A 30 0.94 -10.28 9.90
CA ILE A 30 2.38 -10.41 9.59
C ILE A 30 3.17 -9.45 10.49
N SER A 31 3.77 -9.97 11.57
CA SER A 31 4.40 -9.15 12.62
C SER A 31 5.89 -8.90 12.40
N TYR A 32 6.28 -7.63 12.30
CA TYR A 32 7.68 -7.18 12.32
C TYR A 32 7.74 -5.71 12.82
N TYR A 33 8.95 -5.14 12.93
CA TYR A 33 9.18 -3.79 13.46
C TYR A 33 9.56 -2.76 12.36
N PRO A 34 8.62 -2.32 11.50
CA PRO A 34 8.88 -1.26 10.53
C PRO A 34 8.58 0.13 11.07
N HIS A 35 8.76 1.10 10.18
CA HIS A 35 8.21 2.43 10.33
C HIS A 35 6.68 2.37 10.47
N ASN A 36 6.13 3.09 11.45
CA ASN A 36 4.71 3.06 11.80
C ASN A 36 3.78 3.50 10.65
N GLU A 37 4.25 4.41 9.80
CA GLU A 37 3.48 4.85 8.61
C GLU A 37 3.39 3.78 7.51
N MET A 38 4.18 2.71 7.58
CA MET A 38 4.11 1.63 6.59
C MET A 38 2.74 0.93 6.61
N GLU A 39 2.14 0.83 7.79
CA GLU A 39 0.81 0.25 8.00
C GLU A 39 -0.26 0.95 7.19
N ILE A 40 -0.30 2.28 7.30
CA ILE A 40 -1.35 3.12 6.73
C ILE A 40 -1.10 3.43 5.24
N ALA A 41 0.10 3.14 4.74
CA ALA A 41 0.46 3.37 3.35
C ALA A 41 -0.25 2.40 2.39
N ILE A 42 -0.60 1.19 2.83
CA ILE A 42 -1.31 0.21 1.99
C ILE A 42 -2.72 0.70 1.60
N TRP A 43 -3.37 1.47 2.47
CA TRP A 43 -4.71 2.00 2.23
C TRP A 43 -4.77 2.93 1.02
N ARG A 44 -3.63 3.53 0.63
CA ARG A 44 -3.52 4.33 -0.60
C ARG A 44 -3.84 3.53 -1.86
N SER A 45 -3.54 2.23 -1.87
CA SER A 45 -3.78 1.32 -2.98
C SER A 45 -5.17 0.68 -2.96
N LEU A 46 -6.03 1.10 -2.03
CA LEU A 46 -7.37 0.56 -1.81
C LEU A 46 -8.44 1.68 -1.71
N PRO A 47 -8.52 2.62 -2.67
CA PRO A 47 -9.34 3.83 -2.52
C PRO A 47 -10.83 3.57 -2.29
N ASP A 48 -11.37 2.44 -2.78
CA ASP A 48 -12.78 2.07 -2.65
C ASP A 48 -13.09 1.24 -1.40
N SER A 49 -12.08 0.94 -0.58
CA SER A 49 -12.23 0.20 0.68
C SER A 49 -12.64 1.11 1.84
N VAL A 50 -13.18 0.51 2.91
CA VAL A 50 -13.54 1.22 4.13
C VAL A 50 -12.32 1.90 4.75
N VAL A 51 -11.18 1.20 4.83
CA VAL A 51 -9.93 1.79 5.32
C VAL A 51 -9.33 2.85 4.39
N GLY A 52 -9.55 2.70 3.07
CA GLY A 52 -9.09 3.62 2.03
C GLY A 52 -9.91 4.91 1.89
N SER A 53 -11.09 4.99 2.53
CA SER A 53 -11.94 6.19 2.58
C SER A 53 -11.24 7.46 3.12
N GLY A 54 -10.07 7.31 3.74
CA GLY A 54 -9.26 8.40 4.29
C GLY A 54 -9.64 8.81 5.71
N VAL A 55 -10.78 8.35 6.23
CA VAL A 55 -11.21 8.64 7.61
C VAL A 55 -10.22 8.06 8.64
N TYR A 56 -9.78 6.83 8.42
CA TYR A 56 -8.82 6.13 9.29
C TYR A 56 -7.43 6.74 9.20
N LEU A 57 -6.96 7.05 7.99
CA LEU A 57 -5.69 7.75 7.77
C LEU A 57 -5.66 9.08 8.51
N LYS A 58 -6.70 9.90 8.36
CA LYS A 58 -6.80 11.20 9.03
C LYS A 58 -6.80 11.06 10.56
N THR A 59 -7.54 10.08 11.08
CA THR A 59 -7.60 9.80 12.53
C THR A 59 -6.24 9.36 13.06
N TYR A 60 -5.56 8.45 12.34
CA TYR A 60 -4.22 8.00 12.70
C TYR A 60 -3.23 9.17 12.75
N LEU A 61 -3.19 9.99 11.71
CA LEU A 61 -2.27 11.15 11.66
C LEU A 61 -2.57 12.19 12.74
N ALA A 62 -3.85 12.36 13.12
CA ALA A 62 -4.23 13.24 14.21
C ALA A 62 -3.76 12.73 15.59
N GLN A 63 -3.66 11.41 15.77
CA GLN A 63 -3.25 10.79 17.04
C GLN A 63 -1.73 10.60 17.14
N MET A 64 -1.11 10.14 16.06
CA MET A 64 0.31 9.75 16.04
C MET A 64 1.23 10.86 15.53
N GLY A 65 0.68 11.80 14.76
CA GLY A 65 1.47 12.78 14.00
C GLY A 65 2.13 12.15 12.78
N ILE A 66 2.69 13.03 11.94
CA ILE A 66 3.58 12.63 10.85
C ILE A 66 4.98 12.41 11.44
N SER A 67 5.62 11.31 11.08
CA SER A 67 6.99 11.01 11.50
C SER A 67 8.00 11.90 10.78
N GLU A 68 9.05 12.29 11.49
CA GLU A 68 10.14 13.06 10.88
C GLU A 68 11.01 12.20 9.95
N PRO A 69 11.50 12.74 8.82
CA PRO A 69 11.23 14.08 8.30
C PRO A 69 9.82 14.21 7.73
N ALA A 70 9.05 15.21 8.16
CA ALA A 70 7.65 15.35 7.76
C ALA A 70 7.46 15.61 6.25
N GLU A 71 8.42 16.29 5.63
CA GLU A 71 8.48 16.53 4.17
C GLU A 71 8.57 15.25 3.32
N GLN A 72 8.99 14.13 3.92
CA GLN A 72 9.15 12.84 3.23
C GLN A 72 7.96 11.91 3.41
N PHE A 73 6.90 12.35 4.10
CA PHE A 73 5.72 11.56 4.37
C PHE A 73 5.12 10.94 3.09
N GLU A 74 4.87 11.75 2.07
CA GLU A 74 4.29 11.28 0.81
C GLU A 74 5.23 10.33 0.06
N ASP A 75 6.55 10.56 0.11
CA ASP A 75 7.52 9.67 -0.55
C ASP A 75 7.59 8.32 0.15
N ARG A 76 7.55 8.30 1.49
CA ARG A 76 7.47 7.08 2.29
C ARG A 76 6.18 6.31 1.99
N HIS A 77 5.03 6.98 2.02
CA HIS A 77 3.75 6.36 1.69
C HIS A 77 3.74 5.77 0.28
N MET A 78 4.34 6.46 -0.70
CA MET A 78 4.46 5.97 -2.07
C MET A 78 5.38 4.76 -2.19
N LEU A 79 6.50 4.76 -1.46
CA LEU A 79 7.42 3.62 -1.42
C LEU A 79 6.78 2.40 -0.74
N TYR A 80 6.14 2.60 0.41
CA TYR A 80 5.51 1.54 1.19
C TYR A 80 4.30 0.94 0.46
N SER A 81 3.48 1.75 -0.21
CA SER A 81 2.38 1.23 -1.03
C SER A 81 2.91 0.39 -2.20
N ALA A 82 4.03 0.79 -2.82
CA ALA A 82 4.67 -0.01 -3.86
C ALA A 82 5.22 -1.34 -3.34
N CYS A 83 5.77 -1.39 -2.12
CA CYS A 83 6.18 -2.63 -1.46
C CYS A 83 4.99 -3.59 -1.25
N ALA A 84 3.85 -3.08 -0.75
CA ALA A 84 2.65 -3.88 -0.58
C ALA A 84 2.10 -4.41 -1.92
N ALA A 85 2.10 -3.55 -2.94
CA ALA A 85 1.69 -3.91 -4.30
C ALA A 85 2.59 -5.00 -4.91
N LEU A 86 3.91 -4.93 -4.70
CA LEU A 86 4.85 -5.97 -5.12
C LEU A 86 4.60 -7.29 -4.40
N HIS A 87 4.30 -7.25 -3.10
CA HIS A 87 3.97 -8.45 -2.33
C HIS A 87 2.70 -9.12 -2.87
N ALA A 88 1.63 -8.36 -3.07
CA ALA A 88 0.40 -8.86 -3.68
C ALA A 88 0.68 -9.49 -5.06
N ALA A 89 1.44 -8.80 -5.92
CA ALA A 89 1.79 -9.33 -7.24
C ALA A 89 2.57 -10.66 -7.21
N ALA A 90 3.31 -10.94 -6.14
CA ALA A 90 4.03 -12.20 -5.97
C ALA A 90 3.15 -13.33 -5.40
N CYS A 91 2.15 -12.98 -4.58
CA CYS A 91 1.26 -13.94 -3.94
C CYS A 91 0.09 -14.39 -4.83
N HIS A 92 -0.32 -13.57 -5.79
CA HIS A 92 -1.41 -13.89 -6.72
C HIS A 92 -0.84 -14.20 -8.12
N ASP A 93 -1.05 -15.42 -8.63
CA ASP A 93 -0.78 -15.74 -10.04
C ASP A 93 -1.81 -15.03 -10.93
N ARG A 94 -1.43 -14.71 -12.18
CA ARG A 94 -2.31 -14.14 -13.22
C ARG A 94 -3.61 -14.94 -13.41
N SER A 95 -3.62 -16.21 -13.04
CA SER A 95 -4.76 -17.12 -13.18
C SER A 95 -5.80 -17.02 -12.05
N SER A 96 -5.36 -16.91 -10.78
CA SER A 96 -6.24 -16.70 -9.62
C SER A 96 -6.67 -15.24 -9.47
N ALA A 97 -5.97 -14.33 -10.13
CA ALA A 97 -6.38 -12.95 -10.25
C ALA A 97 -7.82 -12.86 -10.78
N HIS A 98 -8.32 -13.71 -11.68
CA HIS A 98 -9.66 -13.51 -12.26
C HIS A 98 -10.84 -13.43 -11.26
N GLU A 99 -10.76 -14.04 -10.07
CA GLU A 99 -11.85 -14.01 -9.09
C GLU A 99 -11.69 -12.91 -8.01
N GLU A 100 -10.46 -12.46 -7.70
CA GLU A 100 -10.20 -11.29 -6.83
C GLU A 100 -9.95 -9.99 -7.63
N SER A 101 -9.77 -10.10 -8.95
CA SER A 101 -9.45 -8.99 -9.84
C SER A 101 -10.66 -8.22 -10.33
N GLU A 102 -11.88 -8.66 -10.04
CA GLU A 102 -13.03 -7.79 -10.26
C GLU A 102 -12.91 -6.49 -9.46
N TRP A 103 -12.19 -6.49 -8.33
CA TRP A 103 -11.90 -5.29 -7.52
C TRP A 103 -10.73 -4.44 -8.05
N TYR A 104 -9.67 -5.07 -8.55
CA TYR A 104 -8.45 -4.37 -9.02
C TYR A 104 -8.43 -4.06 -10.52
N ASN A 105 -9.24 -4.75 -11.33
CA ASN A 105 -9.31 -4.63 -12.79
C ASN A 105 -10.69 -4.15 -13.31
N SER A 106 -11.66 -3.77 -12.45
CA SER A 106 -12.86 -3.03 -12.91
C SER A 106 -12.45 -1.71 -13.59
N ASP A 107 -13.25 -1.18 -14.53
CA ASP A 107 -12.98 -0.07 -15.48
C ASP A 107 -12.59 1.32 -14.89
N GLY A 108 -11.58 1.32 -14.01
CA GLY A 108 -11.10 2.42 -13.19
C GLY A 108 -10.02 1.99 -12.16
N GLY A 109 -9.85 0.68 -11.96
CA GLY A 109 -8.83 0.04 -11.14
C GLY A 109 -7.45 0.19 -11.75
N ILE A 110 -6.54 0.78 -10.98
CA ILE A 110 -5.19 0.99 -11.43
C ILE A 110 -4.44 -0.34 -11.33
N SER A 111 -3.92 -0.82 -12.46
CA SER A 111 -3.09 -2.03 -12.49
C SER A 111 -1.95 -1.93 -11.46
N ILE A 112 -1.82 -2.94 -10.58
CA ILE A 112 -0.75 -3.08 -9.59
C ILE A 112 0.63 -2.77 -10.21
N ARG A 113 0.88 -3.26 -11.43
CA ARG A 113 2.11 -2.95 -12.19
C ARG A 113 2.25 -1.46 -12.53
N ALA A 114 1.18 -0.84 -13.01
CA ALA A 114 1.19 0.56 -13.40
C ALA A 114 1.44 1.48 -12.19
N ASP A 115 0.89 1.14 -11.01
CA ASP A 115 1.13 1.92 -9.80
C ASP A 115 2.52 1.75 -9.22
N ILE A 116 3.07 0.54 -9.19
CA ILE A 116 4.46 0.31 -8.79
C ILE A 116 5.39 1.13 -9.69
N ILE A 117 5.22 1.04 -11.02
CA ILE A 117 6.04 1.77 -11.99
C ILE A 117 5.91 3.28 -11.76
N ARG A 118 4.68 3.80 -11.65
CA ARG A 118 4.42 5.23 -11.44
C ARG A 118 5.05 5.76 -10.16
N CYS A 119 4.98 4.99 -9.07
CA CYS A 119 5.61 5.32 -7.79
C CYS A 119 7.13 5.39 -7.95
N TYR A 120 7.71 4.36 -8.56
CA TYR A 120 9.15 4.27 -8.76
C TYR A 120 9.69 5.38 -9.66
N GLU A 121 9.01 5.67 -10.78
CA GLU A 121 9.38 6.75 -11.70
C GLU A 121 9.35 8.13 -11.03
N LYS A 122 8.34 8.40 -10.19
CA LYS A 122 8.25 9.66 -9.44
C LYS A 122 9.41 9.81 -8.47
N LEU A 123 9.71 8.77 -7.70
CA LEU A 123 10.81 8.77 -6.73
C LEU A 123 12.18 8.89 -7.43
N LEU A 124 12.41 8.12 -8.50
CA LEU A 124 13.63 8.22 -9.29
C LEU A 124 13.82 9.61 -9.87
N LYS A 125 12.78 10.21 -10.43
CA LYS A 125 12.85 11.58 -10.97
C LYS A 125 13.21 12.59 -9.88
N LYS A 126 12.72 12.41 -8.65
CA LYS A 126 12.98 13.32 -7.52
C LYS A 126 14.40 13.17 -6.98
N TYR A 127 14.86 11.95 -6.75
CA TYR A 127 16.10 11.69 -5.99
C TYR A 127 17.30 11.33 -6.88
N GLN A 128 17.07 10.78 -8.06
CA GLN A 128 18.12 10.33 -8.99
C GLN A 128 17.80 10.74 -10.43
N PRO A 129 17.66 12.05 -10.71
CA PRO A 129 17.25 12.54 -12.04
C PRO A 129 18.21 12.16 -13.17
N HIS A 130 19.47 11.86 -12.83
CA HIS A 130 20.52 11.44 -13.77
C HIS A 130 20.40 9.96 -14.21
N LEU A 131 19.61 9.14 -13.51
CA LEU A 131 19.39 7.73 -13.87
C LEU A 131 18.26 7.55 -14.90
N ARG A 132 17.70 8.63 -15.44
CA ARG A 132 16.62 8.56 -16.42
C ARG A 132 17.19 8.52 -17.84
N ASN A 133 17.23 7.31 -18.39
CA ASN A 133 17.43 6.85 -19.78
C ASN A 133 18.15 5.51 -19.56
N ASP A 134 17.47 4.38 -19.50
CA ASP A 134 16.91 3.70 -20.66
C ASP A 134 15.51 3.17 -20.31
N GLY A 135 14.52 3.44 -21.16
CA GLY A 135 13.15 2.98 -20.94
C GLY A 135 13.10 1.47 -20.68
N TRP A 136 12.22 1.05 -19.77
CA TRP A 136 11.82 -0.36 -19.67
C TRP A 136 11.29 -0.79 -21.05
N ASP A 137 12.12 -1.51 -21.79
CA ASP A 137 11.79 -2.06 -23.10
C ASP A 137 10.90 -3.29 -22.90
N GLU A 138 9.58 -3.10 -23.05
CA GLU A 138 8.58 -4.17 -22.93
C GLU A 138 8.82 -5.33 -23.92
N THR A 139 9.69 -5.17 -24.92
CA THR A 139 10.02 -6.23 -25.90
C THR A 139 11.03 -7.26 -25.39
N ARG A 140 11.66 -7.05 -24.21
CA ARG A 140 12.60 -8.03 -23.60
C ARG A 140 11.91 -9.07 -22.72
N ARG A 141 10.87 -9.72 -23.22
CA ARG A 141 10.34 -10.99 -22.64
C ARG A 141 10.80 -12.14 -23.52
N GLY A 142 11.89 -12.80 -23.09
CA GLY A 142 12.24 -14.15 -23.51
C GLY A 142 11.69 -15.17 -22.53
#